data_AF-A0A0F9J2W7-F1
#
_entry.id   AF-A0A0F9J2W7-F1
#
_cell.length_a   1.000
_cell.length_b   1.000
_cell.length_c   1.000
_cell.angle_alpha   90.00
_cell.angle_beta   90.00
_cell.angle_gamma   90.00
#
_symmetry.space_group_name_H-M   'P 1'
#
loop_
_entity.id
_entity.type
_entity.pdbx_description
1 polymer ?
#
loop_
_entity_poly.entity_id
_entity_poly.type
_entity_poly.pdbx_seq_one_letter_code
_entity_poly.pdbx_strand_id
1 'polypeptide(L)'
;MIKKIGLIVTVIILITGLAYSSALAKIDIGLGAHYNMAVKDIDISSFDKSHLSYIASVRAKAAWFILDGSLDYRPNPGDDISFTLSPRISFLVDILGSGIYGGVGVQKTYVYRTSGTPEPSNLAYILQAGWEISLGALSLSLDAQYESPDFSLDIDPGFITFGARIFFFL
;
A
#
# COMPACT_ATOMS: atom_id res chain seq x y z
N MET A 1 -15.97 -1.14 18.93
CA MET A 1 -16.37 -1.90 17.73
C MET A 1 -17.06 -1.04 16.67
N ILE A 2 -18.08 -0.24 17.03
CA ILE A 2 -18.90 0.55 16.08
C ILE A 2 -18.05 1.49 15.18
N LYS A 3 -16.99 2.11 15.70
CA LYS A 3 -16.10 3.00 14.91
C LYS A 3 -15.28 2.26 13.82
N LYS A 4 -14.94 0.99 14.02
CA LYS A 4 -14.16 0.18 13.05
C LYS A 4 -15.06 -0.35 11.92
N ILE A 5 -16.30 -0.70 12.25
CA ILE A 5 -17.33 -1.10 11.28
C ILE A 5 -17.73 0.10 10.42
N GLY A 6 -17.85 1.30 11.02
CA GLY A 6 -18.12 2.53 10.29
C GLY A 6 -17.10 2.84 9.20
N LEU A 7 -15.80 2.70 9.49
CA LEU A 7 -14.74 2.92 8.50
C LEU A 7 -14.83 1.92 7.33
N ILE A 8 -15.04 0.63 7.62
CA ILE A 8 -15.15 -0.41 6.59
C ILE A 8 -16.40 -0.16 5.72
N VAL A 9 -17.52 0.19 6.33
CA VAL A 9 -18.76 0.50 5.62
C VAL A 9 -18.60 1.77 4.78
N THR A 10 -17.96 2.82 5.29
CA THR A 10 -17.67 4.03 4.53
C THR A 10 -16.72 3.76 3.35
N VAL A 11 -15.69 2.94 3.54
CA VAL A 11 -14.79 2.53 2.46
C VAL A 11 -15.53 1.70 1.41
N ILE A 12 -16.37 0.75 1.82
CA ILE A 12 -17.20 -0.05 0.90
C ILE A 12 -18.16 0.86 0.13
N ILE A 13 -18.84 1.80 0.80
CA ILE A 13 -19.76 2.77 0.18
C ILE A 13 -19.02 3.70 -0.78
N LEU A 14 -17.82 4.16 -0.42
CA LEU A 14 -17.02 5.01 -1.29
C LEU A 14 -16.58 4.24 -2.55
N ILE A 15 -16.14 2.99 -2.38
CA ILE A 15 -15.75 2.11 -3.49
C ILE A 15 -16.95 1.78 -4.37
N THR A 16 -18.12 1.47 -3.79
CA THR A 16 -19.35 1.19 -4.57
C THR A 16 -19.88 2.44 -5.25
N GLY A 17 -19.83 3.61 -4.60
CA GLY A 17 -20.23 4.89 -5.20
C GLY A 17 -19.33 5.30 -6.38
N LEU A 18 -18.02 5.07 -6.27
CA LEU A 18 -17.07 5.31 -7.35
C LEU A 18 -17.21 4.28 -8.49
N ALA A 19 -17.57 3.03 -8.18
CA ALA A 19 -17.85 2.00 -9.16
C ALA A 19 -19.18 2.23 -9.91
N TYR A 20 -20.18 2.85 -9.27
CA TYR A 20 -21.49 3.12 -9.86
C TYR A 20 -21.50 4.37 -10.76
N SER A 21 -20.49 5.25 -10.69
CA SER A 21 -20.29 6.31 -11.70
C SER A 21 -19.55 5.72 -12.92
N SER A 22 -20.20 4.76 -13.55
CA SER A 22 -19.68 3.74 -14.47
C SER A 22 -19.32 4.24 -15.87
N ALA A 23 -18.57 5.35 -16.00
CA ALA A 23 -18.07 5.81 -17.30
C ALA A 23 -16.58 6.16 -17.33
N LEU A 24 -15.92 6.38 -16.18
CA LEU A 24 -14.56 6.92 -16.15
C LEU A 24 -13.60 6.21 -15.19
N ALA A 25 -14.09 5.36 -14.28
CA ALA A 25 -13.25 4.70 -13.28
C ALA A 25 -12.94 3.24 -13.67
N LYS A 26 -11.67 2.94 -13.95
CA LYS A 26 -11.16 1.57 -14.16
C LYS A 26 -10.80 0.95 -12.82
N ILE A 27 -11.34 -0.22 -12.50
CA ILE A 27 -11.02 -0.96 -11.27
C ILE A 27 -10.13 -2.15 -11.61
N ASP A 28 -9.01 -2.26 -10.92
CA ASP A 28 -8.03 -3.32 -11.08
C ASP A 28 -7.80 -4.04 -9.73
N ILE A 29 -7.61 -5.36 -9.78
CA ILE A 29 -7.10 -6.13 -8.64
C ILE A 29 -5.62 -6.42 -8.91
N GLY A 30 -4.77 -6.21 -7.92
CA GLY A 30 -3.34 -6.42 -8.03
C GLY A 30 -2.78 -7.41 -7.03
N LEU A 31 -1.75 -8.14 -7.45
CA LEU A 31 -0.93 -9.00 -6.60
C LEU A 31 0.54 -8.69 -6.84
N GLY A 32 1.37 -8.82 -5.81
CA GLY A 32 2.79 -8.54 -5.95
C GLY A 32 3.60 -8.79 -4.69
N ALA A 33 4.77 -8.16 -4.66
CA ALA A 33 5.65 -8.20 -3.52
C ALA A 33 6.26 -6.82 -3.24
N HIS A 34 6.62 -6.61 -1.98
CA HIS A 34 7.38 -5.48 -1.49
C HIS A 34 8.69 -5.97 -0.89
N TYR A 35 9.78 -5.28 -1.20
CA TYR A 35 11.05 -5.39 -0.50
C TYR A 35 11.22 -4.14 0.36
N ASN A 36 11.08 -4.30 1.67
CA ASN A 36 11.22 -3.24 2.64
C ASN A 36 12.69 -3.19 3.07
N MET A 37 13.37 -2.08 2.78
CA MET A 37 14.77 -1.86 3.10
C MET A 37 14.89 -0.92 4.28
N ALA A 38 15.54 -1.37 5.36
CA ALA A 38 15.86 -0.51 6.50
C ALA A 38 16.91 0.53 6.08
N VAL A 39 16.73 1.79 6.45
CA VAL A 39 17.60 2.90 6.01
C VAL A 39 18.69 3.24 7.04
N LYS A 40 18.51 2.83 8.31
CA LYS A 40 19.52 2.89 9.37
C LYS A 40 19.79 1.47 9.88
N ASP A 41 21.03 1.19 10.27
CA ASP A 41 21.35 0.07 11.15
C ASP A 41 20.71 0.36 12.52
N ILE A 42 19.45 -0.05 12.69
CA ILE A 42 18.76 0.05 13.98
C ILE A 42 19.23 -1.15 14.79
N ASP A 43 20.10 -0.88 15.75
CA ASP A 43 20.63 -1.90 16.65
C ASP A 43 19.48 -2.52 17.46
N ILE A 44 19.41 -3.85 17.44
CA ILE A 44 18.61 -4.73 18.32
C ILE A 44 17.10 -4.86 18.00
N SER A 45 16.72 -5.70 17.02
CA SER A 45 15.74 -6.79 17.11
C SER A 45 15.54 -7.44 15.72
N SER A 46 15.11 -8.71 15.64
CA SER A 46 14.87 -9.39 14.35
C SER A 46 13.75 -8.77 13.50
N PHE A 47 13.00 -7.80 14.03
CA PHE A 47 11.90 -7.12 13.35
C PHE A 47 12.36 -5.99 12.43
N ASP A 48 13.58 -5.48 12.62
CA ASP A 48 14.10 -4.25 11.99
C ASP A 48 15.06 -4.51 10.82
N LYS A 49 15.07 -5.74 10.28
CA LYS A 49 15.85 -6.11 9.10
C LYS A 49 15.05 -5.95 7.82
N SER A 50 15.75 -5.69 6.71
CA SER A 50 15.16 -5.69 5.39
C SER A 50 14.43 -7.01 5.12
N HIS A 51 13.23 -6.95 4.56
CA HIS A 51 12.36 -8.12 4.42
C HIS A 51 11.47 -8.05 3.19
N LEU A 52 11.08 -9.24 2.71
CA LEU A 52 10.09 -9.40 1.66
C LEU A 52 8.70 -9.53 2.30
N SER A 53 7.72 -8.91 1.66
CA SER A 53 6.32 -9.07 1.99
C SER A 53 5.47 -9.20 0.72
N TYR A 54 4.28 -9.77 0.86
CA TYR A 54 3.38 -10.10 -0.24
C TYR A 54 2.18 -9.17 -0.21
N ILE A 55 1.85 -8.56 -1.34
CA ILE A 55 0.82 -7.54 -1.41
C ILE A 55 -0.35 -7.99 -2.28
N ALA A 56 -1.55 -7.78 -1.76
CA ALA A 56 -2.78 -7.75 -2.54
C ALA A 56 -3.34 -6.32 -2.53
N SER A 57 -3.86 -5.86 -3.66
CA SER A 57 -4.36 -4.48 -3.78
C SER A 57 -5.60 -4.38 -4.65
N VAL A 58 -6.41 -3.37 -4.36
CA VAL A 58 -7.50 -2.90 -5.23
C VAL A 58 -7.16 -1.47 -5.65
N ARG A 59 -7.25 -1.20 -6.94
CA ARG A 59 -6.91 0.10 -7.53
C ARG A 59 -8.07 0.60 -8.36
N ALA A 60 -8.46 1.85 -8.17
CA ALA A 60 -9.41 2.57 -9.01
C ALA A 60 -8.69 3.74 -9.70
N LYS A 61 -8.77 3.83 -11.02
CA LYS A 61 -8.17 4.89 -11.83
C LYS A 61 -9.25 5.74 -12.45
N ALA A 62 -9.23 7.05 -12.21
CA ALA A 62 -10.15 8.00 -12.82
C ALA A 62 -9.39 9.24 -13.28
N ALA A 63 -9.40 9.50 -14.59
CA ALA A 63 -8.61 10.56 -15.22
C ALA A 63 -7.12 10.51 -14.81
N TRP A 64 -6.64 11.52 -14.09
CA TRP A 64 -5.26 11.61 -13.61
C TRP A 64 -5.09 11.12 -12.16
N PHE A 65 -6.11 10.51 -11.56
CA PHE A 65 -6.08 10.07 -10.18
C PHE A 65 -6.12 8.55 -10.07
N ILE A 66 -5.34 8.03 -9.12
CA ILE A 66 -5.34 6.64 -8.71
C ILE A 66 -5.71 6.59 -7.23
N LEU A 67 -6.74 5.82 -6.90
CA LEU A 67 -7.05 5.41 -5.54
C LEU A 67 -6.59 3.96 -5.38
N ASP A 68 -5.71 3.70 -4.42
CA ASP A 68 -5.08 2.39 -4.22
C ASP A 68 -5.25 1.98 -2.76
N GLY A 69 -5.83 0.81 -2.52
CA GLY A 69 -5.88 0.20 -1.20
C GLY A 69 -5.12 -1.11 -1.24
N SER A 70 -4.12 -1.27 -0.36
CA SER A 70 -3.38 -2.53 -0.26
C SER A 70 -3.46 -3.20 1.10
N LEU A 71 -3.39 -4.53 1.06
CA LEU A 71 -3.10 -5.40 2.18
C LEU A 71 -1.73 -6.03 1.93
N ASP A 72 -0.78 -5.72 2.80
CA ASP A 72 0.56 -6.27 2.79
C ASP A 72 0.67 -7.35 3.88
N TYR A 73 1.19 -8.53 3.52
CA TYR A 73 1.42 -9.67 4.40
C TYR A 73 2.92 -9.93 4.50
N ARG A 74 3.46 -9.77 5.70
CA ARG A 74 4.86 -10.08 6.02
C ARG A 74 4.92 -11.32 6.93
N PRO A 75 5.51 -12.43 6.47
CA PRO A 75 5.87 -13.54 7.35
C PRO A 75 7.07 -13.12 8.21
N ASN A 76 6.97 -13.21 9.54
CA ASN A 76 8.08 -12.89 10.44
C ASN A 76 8.78 -14.16 10.95
N PRO A 77 10.06 -14.08 11.35
CA PRO A 77 10.73 -15.17 12.05
C PRO A 77 10.04 -15.46 13.40
N GLY A 78 9.84 -16.74 13.73
CA GLY A 78 9.27 -17.16 15.02
C GLY A 78 7.73 -17.23 15.08
N ASP A 79 7.08 -17.63 13.98
CA ASP A 79 5.62 -17.80 13.86
C ASP A 79 4.77 -16.52 14.01
N ASP A 80 5.41 -15.35 14.07
CA ASP A 80 4.75 -14.06 14.06
C ASP A 80 4.32 -13.67 12.64
N ILE A 81 3.18 -12.99 12.52
CA ILE A 81 2.64 -12.52 11.24
C ILE A 81 2.27 -11.05 11.38
N SER A 82 2.60 -10.24 10.38
CA SER A 82 2.14 -8.85 10.32
C SER A 82 1.35 -8.57 9.05
N PHE A 83 0.25 -7.83 9.21
CA PHE A 83 -0.58 -7.34 8.12
C PHE A 83 -0.60 -5.81 8.12
N THR A 84 -0.36 -5.19 6.97
CA THR A 84 -0.42 -3.73 6.84
C THR A 84 -1.52 -3.34 5.86
N LEU A 85 -2.42 -2.45 6.30
CA LEU A 85 -3.45 -1.86 5.44
C LEU A 85 -3.01 -0.45 5.06
N SER A 86 -2.95 -0.16 3.75
CA SER A 86 -2.43 1.11 3.24
C SER A 86 -3.33 1.70 2.15
N PRO A 87 -4.35 2.51 2.51
CA PRO A 87 -5.06 3.35 1.55
C PRO A 87 -4.22 4.54 1.09
N ARG A 88 -4.23 4.81 -0.21
CA ARG A 88 -3.41 5.84 -0.87
C ARG A 88 -4.19 6.53 -1.99
N ILE A 89 -3.81 7.77 -2.27
CA ILE A 89 -4.20 8.52 -3.45
C ILE A 89 -2.95 8.99 -4.19
N SER A 90 -2.92 8.79 -5.51
CA SER A 90 -1.80 9.20 -6.36
C SER A 90 -2.30 9.98 -7.57
N PHE A 91 -1.45 10.86 -8.08
CA PHE A 91 -1.60 11.54 -9.36
C PHE A 91 -0.78 10.82 -10.42
N LEU A 92 -1.41 10.49 -11.55
CA LEU A 92 -0.85 9.77 -12.69
C LEU A 92 -0.61 10.71 -13.87
N VAL A 93 0.60 10.68 -14.39
CA VAL A 93 0.98 11.28 -15.67
C VAL A 93 1.24 10.16 -16.66
N ASP A 94 0.32 9.93 -17.59
CA ASP A 94 0.43 8.93 -18.64
C ASP A 94 1.20 9.49 -19.85
N ILE A 95 2.25 8.78 -20.26
CA ILE A 95 3.06 9.05 -21.43
C ILE A 95 3.06 7.78 -22.29
N LEU A 96 2.25 7.79 -23.36
CA LEU A 96 2.23 6.75 -24.40
C LEU A 96 2.02 5.32 -23.88
N GLY A 97 1.13 5.13 -22.89
CA GLY A 97 0.80 3.80 -22.35
C GLY A 97 1.75 3.33 -21.24
N SER A 98 2.63 4.21 -20.79
CA SER A 98 3.41 4.06 -19.56
C SER A 98 3.21 5.31 -18.70
N GLY A 99 2.86 5.14 -17.44
CA GLY A 99 2.47 6.24 -16.58
C GLY A 99 3.33 6.35 -15.33
N ILE A 100 3.90 7.53 -15.08
CA ILE A 100 4.58 7.82 -13.82
C ILE A 100 3.54 8.38 -12.87
N TYR A 101 3.55 7.95 -11.62
CA TYR A 101 2.64 8.47 -10.61
C TYR A 101 3.37 8.82 -9.32
N GLY A 102 2.85 9.82 -8.62
CA GLY A 102 3.29 10.22 -7.29
C GLY A 102 2.08 10.36 -6.38
N GLY A 103 2.20 9.97 -5.12
CA GLY A 103 1.06 9.91 -4.23
C GLY A 103 1.40 9.96 -2.76
N VAL A 104 0.35 10.04 -1.97
CA VAL A 104 0.41 10.07 -0.52
C VAL A 104 -0.66 9.16 0.06
N GLY A 105 -0.44 8.68 1.28
CA GLY A 105 -1.45 7.93 1.99
C GLY A 105 -1.09 7.71 3.44
N VAL A 106 -1.78 6.75 4.03
CA VAL A 106 -1.56 6.35 5.41
C VAL A 106 -1.51 4.83 5.48
N GLN A 107 -0.83 4.30 6.48
CA GLN A 107 -0.84 2.87 6.75
C GLN A 107 -1.05 2.55 8.21
N LYS A 108 -1.53 1.33 8.43
CA LYS A 108 -1.68 0.74 9.75
C LYS A 108 -1.31 -0.72 9.73
N THR A 109 -0.29 -1.06 10.52
CA THR A 109 0.22 -2.43 10.68
C THR A 109 -0.41 -3.08 11.90
N TYR A 110 -0.79 -4.35 11.76
CA TYR A 110 -1.30 -5.23 12.81
C TYR A 110 -0.32 -6.38 12.96
N VAL A 111 0.28 -6.52 14.15
CA VAL A 111 1.21 -7.61 14.45
C VAL A 111 0.50 -8.67 15.28
N TYR A 112 0.47 -9.89 14.76
CA TYR A 112 -0.01 -11.08 15.44
C TYR A 112 1.21 -11.81 15.99
N ARG A 113 1.35 -11.78 17.32
CA ARG A 113 2.35 -12.58 18.03
C ARG A 113 1.74 -13.90 18.46
N THR A 114 2.49 -15.01 18.38
CA THR A 114 2.01 -16.37 18.69
C THR A 114 1.37 -16.49 20.09
N SER A 115 1.68 -15.57 21.00
CA SER A 115 1.21 -15.54 22.39
C SER A 115 0.06 -14.56 22.70
N GLY A 116 -0.59 -13.89 21.74
CA GLY A 116 -1.58 -12.88 22.13
C GLY A 116 -2.45 -12.18 21.07
N THR A 117 -3.22 -11.21 21.57
CA THR A 117 -4.13 -10.33 20.83
C THR A 117 -3.36 -9.45 19.85
N PRO A 118 -3.92 -9.11 18.66
CA PRO A 118 -3.23 -8.27 17.68
C PRO A 118 -2.93 -6.89 18.25
N GLU A 119 -1.68 -6.47 18.18
CA GLU A 119 -1.25 -5.13 18.59
C GLU A 119 -1.20 -4.23 17.35
N PRO A 120 -2.09 -3.22 17.25
CA PRO A 120 -2.03 -2.26 16.16
C PRO A 120 -0.90 -1.26 16.40
N SER A 121 -0.11 -1.02 15.37
CA SER A 121 0.83 0.10 15.31
C SER A 121 0.12 1.46 15.30
N ASN A 122 0.90 2.51 15.55
CA ASN A 122 0.51 3.88 15.28
C ASN A 122 0.22 4.06 13.78
N LEU A 123 -0.61 5.05 13.45
CA LEU A 123 -0.84 5.42 12.06
C LEU A 123 0.45 6.04 11.52
N ALA A 124 0.93 5.58 10.36
CA ALA A 124 2.07 6.17 9.67
C ALA A 124 1.62 6.79 8.34
N TYR A 125 2.37 7.78 7.87
CA TYR A 125 2.17 8.42 6.58
C TYR A 125 3.07 7.80 5.51
N ILE A 126 2.57 7.71 4.29
CA ILE A 126 3.31 7.19 3.15
C ILE A 126 3.44 8.27 2.10
N LEU A 127 4.66 8.45 1.58
CA LEU A 127 4.91 9.09 0.30
C LEU A 127 5.25 8.00 -0.72
N GLN A 128 4.68 8.08 -1.91
CA GLN A 128 4.85 7.08 -2.95
C GLN A 128 5.25 7.74 -4.27
N ALA A 129 6.14 7.09 -5.00
CA ALA A 129 6.35 7.31 -6.42
C ALA A 129 6.38 5.97 -7.14
N GLY A 130 5.90 5.91 -8.37
CA GLY A 130 5.88 4.68 -9.12
C GLY A 130 5.76 4.89 -10.62
N TRP A 131 5.93 3.78 -11.32
CA TRP A 131 5.82 3.66 -12.76
C TRP A 131 4.91 2.49 -13.09
N GLU A 132 3.91 2.74 -13.91
CA GLU A 132 3.01 1.74 -14.44
C GLU A 132 3.29 1.52 -15.93
N ILE A 133 3.37 0.24 -16.31
CA ILE A 133 3.59 -0.21 -17.68
C ILE A 133 2.35 -1.00 -18.10
N SER A 134 1.64 -0.52 -19.13
CA SER A 134 0.50 -1.24 -19.69
C SER A 134 0.97 -2.43 -20.53
N LEU A 135 0.45 -3.61 -20.21
CA LEU A 135 0.73 -4.89 -20.89
C LEU A 135 -0.56 -5.44 -21.52
N GLY A 136 -1.41 -4.56 -22.04
CA GLY A 136 -2.71 -4.90 -22.62
C GLY A 136 -3.78 -5.10 -21.55
N ALA A 137 -4.22 -6.34 -21.34
CA ALA A 137 -5.21 -6.68 -20.32
C ALA A 137 -4.64 -6.63 -18.89
N LEU A 138 -3.31 -6.58 -18.78
CA LEU A 138 -2.58 -6.49 -17.52
C LEU A 138 -1.83 -5.16 -17.44
N SER A 139 -1.45 -4.75 -16.24
CA SER A 139 -0.43 -3.72 -16.06
C SER A 139 0.57 -4.12 -14.99
N LEU A 140 1.83 -3.79 -15.21
CA LEU A 140 2.91 -3.94 -14.22
C LEU A 140 3.13 -2.58 -13.55
N SER A 141 3.04 -2.53 -12.23
CA SER A 141 3.31 -1.36 -11.42
C SER A 141 4.60 -1.61 -10.64
N LEU A 142 5.58 -0.74 -10.80
CA LEU A 142 6.79 -0.68 -9.99
C LEU A 142 6.72 0.57 -9.13
N ASP A 143 6.98 0.48 -7.83
CA ASP A 143 6.88 1.65 -6.96
C ASP A 143 7.89 1.67 -5.83
N ALA A 144 8.16 2.87 -5.34
CA ALA A 144 8.95 3.14 -4.16
C ALA A 144 8.10 3.91 -3.15
N GLN A 145 8.16 3.51 -1.89
CA GLN A 145 7.41 4.12 -0.80
C GLN A 145 8.37 4.53 0.31
N TYR A 146 8.10 5.70 0.88
CA TYR A 146 8.76 6.21 2.06
C TYR A 146 7.73 6.30 3.17
N GLU A 147 8.02 5.65 4.30
CA GLU A 147 7.19 5.67 5.50
C GLU A 147 7.70 6.70 6.50
N SER A 148 6.79 7.50 7.06
CA SER A 148 7.10 8.43 8.14
C SER A 148 6.09 8.29 9.27
N PRO A 149 6.55 8.09 10.53
CA PRO A 149 5.65 7.98 11.68
C PRO A 149 4.95 9.30 12.02
N ASP A 150 5.60 10.44 11.74
CA ASP A 150 5.08 11.79 11.95
C ASP A 150 5.14 12.57 10.63
N PHE A 151 4.18 13.45 10.34
CA PHE A 151 4.24 14.31 9.14
C PHE A 151 5.29 15.42 9.34
N SER A 152 6.56 15.02 9.38
CA SER A 152 7.71 15.90 9.54
C SER A 152 8.57 15.85 8.27
N LEU A 153 9.21 16.98 7.95
CA LEU A 153 10.20 17.06 6.88
C LEU A 153 11.56 16.48 7.30
N ASP A 154 11.71 16.12 8.57
CA ASP A 154 12.89 15.43 9.07
C ASP A 154 12.83 13.97 8.61
N ILE A 155 13.79 13.61 7.77
CA ILE A 155 13.92 12.26 7.23
C ILE A 155 14.45 11.36 8.34
N ASP A 156 13.55 10.81 9.17
CA ASP A 156 13.87 9.76 10.13
C ASP A 156 13.22 8.44 9.70
N PRO A 157 13.84 7.72 8.74
CA PRO A 157 13.22 6.57 8.09
C PRO A 157 13.25 5.34 8.99
N GLY A 158 12.10 4.70 9.13
CA GLY A 158 12.05 3.27 9.44
C GLY A 158 12.48 2.45 8.21
N PHE A 159 11.80 2.63 7.07
CA PHE A 159 12.02 1.84 5.86
C PHE A 159 11.80 2.66 4.56
N ILE A 160 12.53 2.27 3.50
CA ILE A 160 12.16 2.53 2.10
C ILE A 160 11.68 1.21 1.52
N THR A 161 10.49 1.21 0.93
CA THR A 161 9.89 0.01 0.35
C THR A 161 9.92 0.08 -1.16
N PHE A 162 10.40 -0.98 -1.81
CA PHE A 162 10.32 -1.14 -3.26
C PHE A 162 9.29 -2.21 -3.60
N GLY A 163 8.33 -1.89 -4.46
CA GLY A 163 7.24 -2.76 -4.83
C GLY A 163 7.20 -3.10 -6.31
N ALA A 164 6.71 -4.30 -6.59
CA ALA A 164 6.33 -4.73 -7.92
C ALA A 164 4.97 -5.45 -7.84
N ARG A 165 4.00 -5.01 -8.63
CA ARG A 165 2.62 -5.52 -8.64
C ARG A 165 2.11 -5.71 -10.05
N ILE A 166 1.44 -6.83 -10.29
CA ILE A 166 0.69 -7.09 -11.53
C ILE A 166 -0.77 -6.84 -11.23
N PHE A 167 -1.42 -6.03 -12.07
CA PHE A 167 -2.82 -5.69 -11.99
C PHE A 167 -3.60 -6.31 -13.14
N PHE A 168 -4.75 -6.87 -12.80
CA PHE A 168 -5.73 -7.46 -13.71
C PHE A 168 -6.92 -6.51 -13.80
N PHE A 169 -7.29 -6.16 -15.03
CA PHE A 169 -8.51 -5.39 -15.27
C PHE A 169 -9.75 -6.24 -14.97
N LEU A 170 -10.68 -5.68 -14.21
CA LEU A 170 -12.01 -6.27 -13.98
C LEU A 170 -13.03 -5.79 -15.01
#